data_AF-A0A2K5J049-F1
#
_entry.id   AF-A0A2K5J049-F1
#
_cell.length_a   1.000
_cell.length_b   1.000
_cell.length_c   1.000
_cell.angle_alpha   90.00
_cell.angle_beta   90.00
_cell.angle_gamma   90.00
#
_symmetry.space_group_name_H-M   'P 1'
#
loop_
_entity.id
_entity.type
_entity.pdbx_description
1 polymer ?
#
loop_
_entity_poly.entity_id
_entity_poly.type
_entity_poly.pdbx_seq_one_letter_code
_entity_poly.pdbx_strand_id
1 'polypeptide(L)'
;MTLEEVRGQDTVPESTDRMQGAGKALHELLLSAQRQGCLTAGVYESAKVLNVDPDNVTFCVLAADEEDEGDIALQIHFTLIQAFCCENDIDIV
;
A
#
# COMPACT_ATOMS: atom_id res chain seq x y z
N MET A 1 52.17 20.39 -3.19
CA MET A 1 51.09 19.38 -3.10
C MET A 1 50.31 19.67 -1.84
N THR A 2 49.14 20.27 -1.98
CA THR A 2 48.18 20.48 -0.90
C THR A 2 47.01 19.54 -1.19
N LEU A 3 46.81 18.56 -0.32
CA LEU A 3 45.70 17.61 -0.39
C LEU A 3 44.39 18.38 -0.14
N GLU A 4 43.54 18.44 -1.15
CA GLU A 4 42.16 18.93 -1.01
C GLU A 4 41.31 17.82 -0.37
N GLU A 5 40.65 18.17 0.73
CA GLU A 5 39.66 17.32 1.39
C GLU A 5 38.46 17.12 0.46
N VAL A 6 38.31 15.92 -0.10
CA VAL A 6 37.04 15.46 -0.65
C VAL A 6 36.10 15.26 0.54
N ARG A 7 35.28 16.29 0.81
CA ARG A 7 34.08 16.13 1.61
C ARG A 7 33.19 15.12 0.88
N GLY A 8 33.17 13.90 1.41
CA GLY A 8 32.17 12.90 1.05
C GLY A 8 30.80 13.55 1.17
N GLN A 9 30.07 13.58 0.06
CA GLN A 9 28.66 13.90 0.08
C GLN A 9 27.98 12.80 0.87
N ASP A 10 27.61 13.10 2.10
CA ASP A 10 26.64 12.30 2.84
C ASP A 10 25.36 12.28 2.01
N THR A 11 25.07 11.13 1.40
CA THR A 11 23.78 10.85 0.79
C THR A 11 22.75 10.78 1.91
N VAL A 12 22.10 11.90 2.20
CA VAL A 12 20.91 11.95 3.06
C VAL A 12 19.85 11.05 2.39
N PRO A 13 19.27 10.05 3.09
CA PRO A 13 18.26 9.18 2.49
C PRO A 13 17.03 10.02 2.15
N GLU A 14 16.69 10.07 0.86
CA GLU A 14 15.76 11.03 0.27
C GLU A 14 14.26 10.78 0.60
N SER A 15 13.89 9.99 1.61
CA SER A 15 12.52 9.43 1.66
C SER A 15 11.81 9.32 3.01
N THR A 16 12.41 9.69 4.15
CA THR A 16 11.73 9.49 5.45
C THR A 16 10.49 10.38 5.64
N ASP A 17 10.56 11.66 5.25
CA ASP A 17 9.46 12.60 5.43
C ASP A 17 8.25 12.28 4.55
N ARG A 18 8.50 11.83 3.31
CA ARG A 18 7.44 11.43 2.37
C ARG A 18 6.71 10.17 2.84
N MET A 19 7.46 9.14 3.28
CA MET A 19 6.87 7.91 3.82
C MET A 19 6.09 8.16 5.10
N GLN A 20 6.58 9.04 5.98
CA GLN A 20 5.84 9.41 7.20
C GLN A 20 4.54 10.17 6.87
N GLY A 21 4.57 11.03 5.85
CA GLY A 21 3.38 11.69 5.31
C GLY A 21 2.34 10.71 4.75
N ALA A 22 2.80 9.70 3.98
CA ALA A 22 1.93 8.69 3.40
C ALA A 22 1.21 7.86 4.46
N GLY A 23 1.94 7.39 5.49
CA GLY A 23 1.33 6.63 6.59
C GLY A 23 0.28 7.44 7.36
N LYS A 24 0.54 8.73 7.61
CA LYS A 24 -0.44 9.62 8.25
C LYS A 24 -1.67 9.84 7.37
N ALA A 25 -1.48 10.08 6.07
CA ALA A 25 -2.58 10.25 5.13
C ALA A 25 -3.43 8.99 5.02
N LEU A 26 -2.80 7.81 4.97
CA LEU A 26 -3.49 6.52 4.93
C LEU A 26 -4.33 6.32 6.21
N HIS A 27 -3.78 6.66 7.37
CA HIS A 27 -4.52 6.58 8.64
C HIS A 27 -5.77 7.47 8.63
N GLU A 28 -5.65 8.73 8.20
CA GLU A 28 -6.77 9.66 8.08
C GLU A 28 -7.82 9.18 7.06
N LEU A 29 -7.37 8.63 5.93
CA LEU A 29 -8.22 8.04 4.90
C LEU A 29 -9.06 6.88 5.46
N LEU A 30 -8.43 5.92 6.14
CA LEU A 30 -9.11 4.75 6.71
C LEU A 30 -10.15 5.15 7.77
N LEU A 31 -9.82 6.10 8.66
CA LEU A 31 -10.77 6.64 9.64
C LEU A 31 -11.94 7.36 8.98
N SER A 32 -11.69 8.08 7.88
CA SER A 32 -12.74 8.75 7.13
C SER A 32 -13.65 7.74 6.42
N ALA A 33 -13.07 6.74 5.76
CA ALA A 33 -13.80 5.69 5.04
C ALA A 33 -14.67 4.86 5.99
N GLN A 34 -14.15 4.50 7.17
CA GLN A 34 -14.92 3.80 8.18
C GLN A 34 -16.13 4.62 8.66
N ARG A 35 -15.95 5.92 8.96
CA ARG A 35 -17.05 6.80 9.40
C ARG A 35 -18.12 6.99 8.33
N GLN A 36 -17.72 6.99 7.06
CA GLN A 36 -18.62 7.16 5.93
C GLN A 36 -19.26 5.84 5.46
N GLY A 37 -18.83 4.69 6.01
CA GLY A 37 -19.36 3.39 5.64
C GLY A 37 -18.90 2.90 4.25
N CYS A 38 -17.76 3.38 3.76
CA CYS A 38 -17.18 3.00 2.47
C CYS A 38 -15.86 2.19 2.61
N LEU A 39 -15.64 1.58 3.78
CA LEU A 39 -14.52 0.67 4.02
C LEU A 39 -14.98 -0.79 3.87
N THR A 40 -14.30 -1.55 3.01
CA THR A 40 -14.39 -3.02 2.97
C THR A 40 -13.15 -3.59 3.64
N ALA A 41 -13.32 -4.55 4.55
CA ALA A 41 -12.22 -5.17 5.29
C ALA A 41 -12.29 -6.70 5.16
N GLY A 42 -11.14 -7.31 4.89
CA GLY A 42 -11.01 -8.73 4.61
C GLY A 42 -10.68 -9.02 3.15
N VAL A 43 -9.77 -9.96 2.92
CA VAL A 43 -9.28 -10.32 1.58
C VAL A 43 -10.41 -10.86 0.69
N TYR A 44 -11.24 -11.73 1.25
CA TYR A 44 -12.34 -12.36 0.51
C TYR A 44 -13.47 -11.37 0.21
N GLU A 45 -13.82 -10.52 1.17
CA GLU A 45 -14.83 -9.47 1.03
C GLU A 45 -14.38 -8.44 -0.03
N SER A 46 -13.12 -8.01 0.02
CA SER A 46 -12.53 -7.11 -0.98
C SER A 46 -12.52 -7.74 -2.36
N ALA A 47 -12.10 -9.00 -2.50
CA ALA A 47 -12.14 -9.72 -3.77
C ALA A 47 -13.57 -9.82 -4.33
N LYS A 48 -14.57 -10.03 -3.47
CA LYS A 48 -15.97 -10.07 -3.88
C LYS A 48 -16.45 -8.71 -4.41
N VAL A 49 -16.08 -7.59 -3.76
CA VAL A 49 -16.43 -6.24 -4.23
C VAL A 49 -15.76 -5.95 -5.56
N LEU A 50 -14.45 -6.19 -5.67
CA LEU A 50 -13.68 -6.01 -6.90
C LEU A 50 -14.28 -6.78 -8.08
N ASN A 51 -14.77 -7.99 -7.85
CA ASN A 51 -15.37 -8.82 -8.89
C ASN A 51 -16.80 -8.38 -9.30
N VAL A 52 -17.50 -7.61 -8.45
CA VAL A 52 -18.89 -7.18 -8.70
C VAL A 52 -18.95 -5.77 -9.25
N ASP A 53 -18.19 -4.84 -8.67
CA ASP A 53 -18.26 -3.42 -8.95
C ASP A 53 -16.91 -2.72 -8.67
N PRO A 54 -15.90 -2.94 -9.54
CA PRO A 54 -14.58 -2.35 -9.37
C PRO A 54 -14.55 -0.84 -9.58
N ASP A 55 -15.49 -0.30 -10.35
CA ASP A 55 -15.60 1.14 -10.66
C ASP A 55 -15.83 2.00 -9.40
N ASN A 56 -16.38 1.39 -8.34
CA ASN A 56 -16.62 2.05 -7.05
C ASN A 56 -15.49 1.83 -6.03
N VAL A 57 -14.38 1.20 -6.42
CA VAL A 57 -13.21 1.01 -5.56
C VAL A 57 -12.11 1.99 -5.98
N THR A 58 -11.67 2.84 -5.04
CA THR A 58 -10.66 3.88 -5.34
C THR A 58 -9.27 3.54 -4.80
N PHE A 59 -9.18 2.72 -3.76
CA PHE A 59 -7.92 2.45 -3.07
C PHE A 59 -7.96 1.08 -2.39
N CYS A 60 -6.89 0.30 -2.52
CA CYS A 60 -6.69 -0.98 -1.86
C CYS A 60 -5.44 -0.97 -0.98
N VAL A 61 -5.50 -1.69 0.15
CA VAL A 61 -4.36 -1.90 1.05
C VAL A 61 -4.21 -3.40 1.28
N LEU A 62 -3.03 -3.93 1.01
CA LEU A 62 -2.65 -5.29 1.40
C LEU A 62 -1.70 -5.20 2.60
N ALA A 63 -2.14 -5.72 3.73
CA ALA A 63 -1.31 -5.81 4.94
C ALA A 63 -0.88 -7.26 5.12
N ALA A 64 0.43 -7.48 5.25
CA ALA A 64 1.05 -8.76 5.52
C ALA A 64 2.10 -8.57 6.62
N ASP A 65 2.16 -9.50 7.57
CA ASP A 65 3.28 -9.62 8.50
C ASP A 65 4.18 -10.82 8.19
N GLU A 66 5.17 -11.11 9.05
CA GLU A 66 6.11 -12.22 8.84
C GLU A 66 5.43 -13.60 8.89
N GLU A 67 4.29 -13.74 9.59
CA GLU A 67 3.54 -15.00 9.65
C GLU A 67 2.76 -15.23 8.35
N ASP A 68 2.27 -14.15 7.73
CA ASP A 68 1.52 -14.18 6.47
C ASP A 68 2.38 -14.62 5.25
N GLU A 69 3.70 -14.43 5.29
CA GLU A 69 4.62 -14.86 4.20
C GLU A 69 4.59 -16.38 3.97
N GLY A 70 4.29 -17.15 5.02
CA GLY A 70 4.18 -18.61 4.96
C GLY A 70 2.82 -19.12 4.44
N ASP A 71 1.78 -18.27 4.43
CA ASP A 71 0.46 -18.65 3.94
C ASP A 71 0.37 -18.49 2.43
N ILE A 72 0.68 -19.57 1.71
CA ILE A 72 0.64 -19.62 0.24
C ILE A 72 -0.75 -19.22 -0.30
N ALA A 73 -1.84 -19.59 0.38
CA ALA A 73 -3.17 -19.25 -0.09
C ALA A 73 -3.41 -17.74 0.00
N LEU A 74 -3.01 -17.13 1.11
CA LEU A 74 -3.07 -15.69 1.29
C LEU A 74 -2.21 -14.94 0.26
N GLN A 75 -0.98 -15.41 0.01
CA GLN A 75 -0.07 -14.81 -0.98
C GLN A 75 -0.63 -14.90 -2.41
N ILE A 76 -1.31 -16.01 -2.76
CA ILE A 76 -2.01 -16.11 -4.05
C ILE A 76 -3.14 -15.07 -4.11
N HIS A 77 -3.93 -14.91 -3.05
CA HIS A 77 -4.99 -13.91 -3.03
C HIS A 77 -4.47 -12.48 -3.16
N PHE A 78 -3.37 -12.14 -2.47
CA PHE A 78 -2.70 -10.85 -2.62
C PHE A 78 -2.25 -10.60 -4.05
N THR A 79 -1.60 -11.60 -4.66
CA THR A 79 -1.17 -11.51 -6.06
C THR A 79 -2.35 -11.27 -7.00
N LEU A 80 -3.46 -12.00 -6.82
CA LEU A 80 -4.65 -11.86 -7.66
C LEU A 80 -5.32 -10.49 -7.51
N ILE A 81 -5.45 -10.01 -6.26
CA ILE A 81 -6.04 -8.68 -5.98
C ILE A 81 -5.14 -7.59 -6.56
N GLN A 82 -3.83 -7.68 -6.37
CA GLN A 82 -2.88 -6.71 -6.90
C GLN A 82 -2.94 -6.65 -8.43
N ALA A 83 -2.93 -7.80 -9.11
CA ALA A 83 -3.05 -7.85 -10.56
C ALA A 83 -4.36 -7.20 -11.02
N PHE A 84 -5.49 -7.54 -10.39
CA PHE A 84 -6.78 -6.98 -10.72
C PHE A 84 -6.84 -5.46 -10.52
N CYS A 85 -6.33 -4.94 -9.39
CA CYS A 85 -6.29 -3.50 -9.14
C CYS A 85 -5.42 -2.77 -10.16
N CYS A 86 -4.25 -3.32 -10.52
CA CYS A 86 -3.39 -2.74 -11.55
C CYS A 86 -4.05 -2.73 -12.94
N GLU A 87 -4.83 -3.74 -13.28
CA GLU A 87 -5.57 -3.81 -14.56
C GLU A 87 -6.73 -2.82 -14.65
N ASN A 88 -7.27 -2.38 -13.52
CA ASN A 88 -8.41 -1.46 -13.43
C ASN A 88 -8.02 -0.06 -12.94
N ASP A 89 -6.72 0.27 -12.95
CA ASP A 89 -6.19 1.57 -12.49
C ASP A 89 -6.62 1.95 -11.05
N ILE A 90 -6.75 0.96 -10.16
CA ILE A 90 -7.04 1.15 -8.74
C ILE A 90 -5.71 1.23 -7.99
N ASP A 91 -5.49 2.33 -7.26
CA ASP A 91 -4.31 2.50 -6.43
C ASP A 91 -4.25 1.42 -5.35
N ILE A 92 -3.11 0.74 -5.24
CA ILE A 92 -2.87 -0.32 -4.27
C ILE A 92 -1.52 -0.13 -3.58
N VAL A 93 -1.51 -0.31 -2.25
CA VAL A 93 -0.31 -0.23 -1.40
C VAL A 93 -0.18 -1.40 -0.45
#